data_AF-A0A525J0Y9-F1
#
_entry.id   AF-A0A525J0Y9-F1
#
_cell.length_a   1.000
_cell.length_b   1.000
_cell.length_c   1.000
_cell.angle_alpha   90.00
_cell.angle_beta   90.00
_cell.angle_gamma   90.00
#
_symmetry.space_group_name_H-M   'P 1'
#
loop_
_entity.id
_entity.type
_entity.pdbx_description
1 polymer ?
#
loop_
_entity_poly.entity_id
_entity_poly.type
_entity_poly.pdbx_seq_one_letter_code
_entity_poly.pdbx_strand_id
1 'polypeptide(L)'
;MKLAEILELPTTGWDKRIAADLTAEMEHHLAEKTSTVPEMRRFLAVKGYRELRQLIEHDVAGKSGADALRAAMISMRRYALDRPGLSAATFRNPETDSPEWRAAQMELAKVLFAIFSQLGVRGEQAQHALRILRSFVRGFVLHEMGASFLEPLEHDQSYELGIRLFIEGLGVFRN
;
A
#
# COMPACT_ATOMS: atom_id res chain seq x y z
N MET A 1 -30.24 1.08 -11.49
CA MET A 1 -29.26 0.82 -12.55
C MET A 1 -28.98 -0.68 -12.56
N LYS A 2 -29.14 -1.34 -13.70
CA LYS A 2 -28.88 -2.79 -13.82
C LYS A 2 -27.37 -3.03 -13.85
N LEU A 3 -26.91 -4.19 -13.37
CA LEU A 3 -25.48 -4.54 -13.34
C LEU A 3 -24.82 -4.43 -14.73
N ALA A 4 -25.58 -4.73 -15.79
CA ALA A 4 -25.14 -4.58 -17.18
C ALA A 4 -24.84 -3.11 -17.56
N GLU A 5 -25.61 -2.14 -17.05
CA GLU A 5 -25.40 -0.71 -17.32
C GLU A 5 -24.17 -0.15 -16.57
N ILE A 6 -23.83 -0.72 -15.41
CA ILE A 6 -22.60 -0.36 -14.66
C ILE A 6 -21.35 -0.80 -15.43
N LEU A 7 -21.42 -1.95 -16.11
CA LEU A 7 -20.30 -2.51 -16.88
C LEU A 7 -20.08 -1.81 -18.22
N GLU A 8 -21.07 -1.04 -18.71
CA GLU A 8 -20.97 -0.26 -19.94
C GLU A 8 -20.52 1.20 -19.72
N LEU A 9 -20.32 1.63 -18.46
CA LEU A 9 -19.73 2.92 -18.18
C LEU A 9 -18.31 3.00 -18.76
N PRO A 10 -17.90 4.16 -19.30
CA PRO A 10 -16.55 4.33 -19.82
C PRO A 10 -15.53 4.03 -18.72
N THR A 11 -14.80 2.92 -18.89
CA THR A 11 -13.76 2.50 -17.96
C THR A 11 -12.62 3.50 -17.99
N THR A 12 -12.29 4.04 -16.82
CA THR A 12 -11.12 4.91 -16.68
C THR A 12 -9.85 4.10 -16.99
N GLY A 13 -8.75 4.79 -17.29
CA GLY A 13 -7.44 4.11 -17.41
C GLY A 13 -7.10 3.30 -16.14
N TRP A 14 -7.58 3.74 -14.98
CA TRP A 14 -7.41 3.07 -13.70
C TRP A 14 -8.26 1.81 -13.54
N ASP A 15 -9.53 1.82 -13.97
CA ASP A 15 -10.38 0.62 -13.94
C ASP A 15 -9.78 -0.52 -14.76
N LYS A 16 -9.21 -0.18 -15.92
CA LYS A 16 -8.50 -1.15 -16.78
C LYS A 16 -7.25 -1.72 -16.12
N ARG A 17 -6.47 -0.89 -15.41
CA ARG A 17 -5.25 -1.33 -14.71
C ARG A 17 -5.58 -2.21 -13.50
N ILE A 18 -6.62 -1.87 -12.74
CA ILE A 18 -7.11 -2.74 -11.64
C ILE A 18 -7.58 -4.07 -12.19
N ALA A 19 -8.40 -4.07 -13.26
CA ALA A 19 -8.88 -5.28 -13.88
C ALA A 19 -7.73 -6.15 -14.40
N ALA A 20 -6.78 -5.56 -15.14
CA ALA A 20 -5.61 -6.29 -15.66
C ALA A 20 -4.74 -6.88 -14.53
N ASP A 21 -4.47 -6.12 -13.48
CA ASP A 21 -3.69 -6.57 -12.32
C ASP A 21 -4.37 -7.76 -11.62
N LEU A 22 -5.68 -7.68 -11.38
CA LEU A 22 -6.44 -8.77 -10.77
C LEU A 22 -6.54 -9.99 -11.70
N THR A 23 -6.80 -9.79 -13.00
CA THR A 23 -6.92 -10.89 -13.97
C THR A 23 -5.64 -11.69 -14.08
N ALA A 24 -4.47 -11.02 -14.19
CA ALA A 24 -3.18 -11.70 -14.26
C ALA A 24 -2.95 -12.61 -13.04
N GLU A 25 -3.36 -12.15 -11.86
CA GLU A 25 -3.24 -12.92 -10.62
C GLU A 25 -4.24 -14.07 -10.53
N MET A 26 -5.47 -13.83 -10.99
CA MET A 26 -6.52 -14.85 -11.00
C MET A 26 -6.22 -15.96 -12.00
N GLU A 27 -5.74 -15.65 -13.20
CA GLU A 27 -5.35 -16.64 -14.20
C GLU A 27 -4.24 -17.56 -13.68
N HIS A 28 -3.22 -16.98 -13.05
CA HIS A 28 -2.13 -17.74 -12.45
C HIS A 28 -2.63 -18.63 -11.30
N HIS A 29 -3.46 -18.11 -10.40
CA HIS A 29 -3.92 -18.87 -9.23
C HIS A 29 -4.99 -19.93 -9.58
N LEU A 30 -5.90 -19.64 -10.50
CA LEU A 30 -6.97 -20.55 -10.92
C LEU A 30 -6.46 -21.69 -11.81
N ALA A 31 -5.39 -21.47 -12.57
CA ALA A 31 -4.71 -22.55 -13.29
C ALA A 31 -4.17 -23.63 -12.32
N GLU A 32 -3.89 -23.25 -11.08
CA GLU A 32 -3.35 -24.14 -10.06
C GLU A 32 -4.43 -24.77 -9.16
N LYS A 33 -5.60 -24.13 -8.97
CA LYS A 33 -6.68 -24.58 -8.05
C LYS A 33 -8.08 -24.05 -8.39
N THR A 34 -9.12 -24.80 -7.99
CA THR A 34 -10.47 -24.24 -7.80
C THR A 34 -10.50 -23.47 -6.48
N SER A 35 -10.71 -22.15 -6.49
CA SER A 35 -10.71 -21.31 -5.28
C SER A 35 -12.00 -20.51 -5.13
N THR A 36 -12.45 -20.34 -3.89
CA THR A 36 -13.58 -19.48 -3.52
C THR A 36 -13.16 -18.01 -3.48
N VAL A 37 -14.13 -17.08 -3.55
CA VAL A 37 -13.87 -15.63 -3.47
C VAL A 37 -13.13 -15.24 -2.18
N PRO A 38 -13.49 -15.75 -0.97
CA PRO A 38 -12.73 -15.46 0.25
C PRO A 38 -11.27 -15.94 0.19
N GLU A 39 -11.01 -17.12 -0.38
CA GLU A 39 -9.66 -17.66 -0.56
C GLU A 39 -8.84 -16.81 -1.52
N MET A 40 -9.42 -16.42 -2.66
CA MET A 40 -8.78 -15.53 -3.62
C MET A 40 -8.43 -14.18 -2.98
N ARG A 41 -9.37 -13.56 -2.25
CA ARG A 41 -9.12 -12.28 -1.56
C ARG A 41 -8.01 -12.39 -0.52
N ARG A 42 -7.89 -13.54 0.16
CA ARG A 42 -6.82 -13.81 1.13
C ARG A 42 -5.49 -13.99 0.41
N PHE A 43 -5.45 -14.76 -0.67
CA PHE A 43 -4.27 -14.98 -1.50
C PHE A 43 -3.70 -13.64 -2.02
N LEU A 44 -4.54 -12.84 -2.66
CA LEU A 44 -4.15 -11.52 -3.21
C LEU A 44 -3.60 -10.60 -2.12
N ALA A 45 -4.23 -10.56 -0.94
CA ALA A 45 -3.76 -9.73 0.17
C ALA A 45 -2.40 -10.18 0.72
N VAL A 46 -2.20 -11.49 0.90
CA VAL A 46 -0.92 -12.05 1.36
C VAL A 46 0.19 -11.82 0.33
N LYS A 47 -0.10 -12.04 -0.95
CA LYS A 47 0.82 -11.74 -2.05
C LYS A 47 1.18 -10.27 -2.07
N GLY A 48 0.18 -9.39 -1.97
CA GLY A 48 0.37 -7.95 -1.96
C GLY A 48 1.28 -7.46 -0.82
N TYR A 49 1.10 -7.98 0.40
CA TYR A 49 1.99 -7.65 1.50
C TYR A 49 3.43 -8.16 1.31
N ARG A 50 3.60 -9.34 0.72
CA ARG A 50 4.94 -9.92 0.46
C ARG A 50 5.68 -9.14 -0.62
N GLU A 51 5.03 -8.84 -1.74
CA GLU A 51 5.62 -8.05 -2.83
C GLU A 51 5.98 -6.65 -2.33
N LEU A 52 5.08 -5.97 -1.61
CA LEU A 52 5.36 -4.65 -1.06
C LEU A 52 6.52 -4.67 -0.08
N ARG A 53 6.59 -5.69 0.81
CA ARG A 53 7.72 -5.84 1.74
C ARG A 53 9.03 -6.00 0.99
N GLN A 54 9.08 -6.91 0.01
CA GLN A 54 10.29 -7.15 -0.79
C GLN A 54 10.75 -5.89 -1.53
N LEU A 55 9.80 -5.13 -2.09
CA LEU A 55 10.10 -3.86 -2.76
C LEU A 55 10.71 -2.84 -1.80
N ILE A 56 10.12 -2.68 -0.61
CA ILE A 56 10.65 -1.76 0.41
C ILE A 56 12.03 -2.22 0.86
N GLU A 57 12.21 -3.50 1.20
CA GLU A 57 13.50 -4.06 1.64
C GLU A 57 14.61 -3.80 0.62
N HIS A 58 14.30 -4.00 -0.67
CA HIS A 58 15.22 -3.69 -1.77
C HIS A 58 15.55 -2.19 -1.82
N ASP A 59 14.53 -1.32 -1.81
CA ASP A 59 14.72 0.12 -2.02
C ASP A 59 15.32 0.82 -0.80
N VAL A 60 15.20 0.27 0.41
CA VAL A 60 15.85 0.83 1.62
C VAL A 60 17.27 0.29 1.84
N ALA A 61 17.72 -0.70 1.06
CA ALA A 61 19.05 -1.27 1.20
C ALA A 61 20.14 -0.17 1.10
N GLY A 62 21.07 -0.17 2.07
CA GLY A 62 22.13 0.84 2.17
C GLY A 62 21.68 2.23 2.67
N LYS A 63 20.39 2.42 2.99
CA LYS A 63 19.84 3.68 3.54
C LYS A 63 19.57 3.54 5.04
N SER A 64 19.49 4.66 5.74
CA SER A 64 19.17 4.69 7.17
C SER A 64 18.35 5.92 7.55
N GLY A 65 17.69 5.88 8.70
CA GLY A 65 16.95 7.00 9.28
C GLY A 65 15.95 7.61 8.30
N ALA A 66 16.07 8.92 8.06
CA ALA A 66 15.17 9.68 7.20
C ALA A 66 15.22 9.21 5.73
N ASP A 67 16.40 8.85 5.23
CA ASP A 67 16.57 8.40 3.84
C ASP A 67 15.90 7.04 3.60
N ALA A 68 15.99 6.14 4.58
CA ALA A 68 15.29 4.85 4.53
C ALA A 68 13.77 5.05 4.58
N LEU A 69 13.29 5.96 5.44
CA LEU A 69 11.86 6.25 5.54
C LEU A 69 11.30 6.88 4.26
N ARG A 70 12.02 7.84 3.67
CA ARG A 70 11.67 8.43 2.37
C ARG A 70 11.59 7.38 1.29
N ALA A 71 12.60 6.51 1.16
CA ALA A 71 12.61 5.43 0.18
C ALA A 71 11.45 4.44 0.38
N ALA A 72 11.12 4.11 1.64
CA ALA A 72 9.98 3.26 1.95
C ALA A 72 8.65 3.89 1.52
N MET A 73 8.42 5.18 1.81
CA MET A 73 7.21 5.89 1.40
C MET A 73 7.07 5.93 -0.13
N ILE A 74 8.14 6.28 -0.84
CA ILE A 74 8.17 6.24 -2.32
C ILE A 74 7.82 4.85 -2.85
N SER A 75 8.42 3.80 -2.26
CA SER A 75 8.14 2.41 -2.64
C SER A 75 6.68 2.02 -2.41
N MET A 76 6.09 2.48 -1.31
CA MET A 76 4.68 2.21 -1.00
C MET A 76 3.73 2.88 -2.01
N ARG A 77 3.98 4.13 -2.39
CA ARG A 77 3.18 4.79 -3.44
C ARG A 77 3.39 4.11 -4.79
N ARG A 78 4.65 3.88 -5.20
CA ARG A 78 4.97 3.22 -6.47
C ARG A 78 4.29 1.86 -6.59
N TYR A 79 4.42 1.01 -5.57
CA TYR A 79 3.76 -0.30 -5.55
C TYR A 79 2.24 -0.18 -5.70
N ALA A 80 1.62 0.75 -4.99
CA ALA A 80 0.18 0.91 -5.05
C ALA A 80 -0.31 1.41 -6.42
N LEU A 81 0.48 2.25 -7.09
CA LEU A 81 0.19 2.68 -8.46
C LEU A 81 0.46 1.55 -9.46
N ASP A 82 1.55 0.79 -9.32
CA ASP A 82 1.93 -0.29 -10.25
C ASP A 82 1.04 -1.54 -10.14
N ARG A 83 0.63 -1.89 -8.92
CA ARG A 83 -0.12 -3.11 -8.56
C ARG A 83 -1.42 -2.75 -7.84
N PRO A 84 -2.35 -2.03 -8.50
CA PRO A 84 -3.48 -1.40 -7.82
C PRO A 84 -4.50 -2.40 -7.26
N GLY A 85 -4.69 -3.55 -7.93
CA GLY A 85 -5.59 -4.61 -7.46
C GLY A 85 -5.03 -5.33 -6.23
N LEU A 86 -3.75 -5.72 -6.27
CA LEU A 86 -3.07 -6.31 -5.12
C LEU A 86 -2.96 -5.34 -3.94
N SER A 87 -2.65 -4.06 -4.22
CA SER A 87 -2.61 -3.00 -3.21
C SER A 87 -3.97 -2.84 -2.53
N ALA A 88 -5.06 -2.76 -3.30
CA ALA A 88 -6.42 -2.70 -2.76
C ALA A 88 -6.76 -3.93 -1.90
N ALA A 89 -6.27 -5.11 -2.27
CA ALA A 89 -6.44 -6.34 -1.48
C ALA A 89 -5.75 -6.27 -0.11
N THR A 90 -4.72 -5.43 0.08
CA THR A 90 -4.06 -5.26 1.39
C THR A 90 -4.88 -4.42 2.38
N PHE A 91 -5.82 -3.60 1.92
CA PHE A 91 -6.60 -2.64 2.71
C PHE A 91 -7.69 -3.23 3.62
N ARG A 92 -7.60 -4.53 3.94
CA ARG A 92 -8.65 -5.28 4.65
C ARG A 92 -8.63 -5.07 6.17
N ASN A 93 -9.79 -5.28 6.79
CA ASN A 93 -9.96 -5.23 8.25
C ASN A 93 -9.59 -6.61 8.87
N PRO A 94 -8.68 -6.64 9.87
CA PRO A 94 -8.23 -7.84 10.56
C PRO A 94 -9.34 -8.69 11.23
N GLU A 95 -10.53 -8.13 11.48
CA GLU A 95 -11.67 -8.84 12.09
C GLU A 95 -12.22 -10.02 11.27
N THR A 96 -11.81 -10.15 10.01
CA THR A 96 -12.22 -11.26 9.11
C THR A 96 -11.05 -12.06 8.53
N ASP A 97 -9.85 -11.90 9.07
CA ASP A 97 -8.63 -12.36 8.39
C ASP A 97 -8.02 -13.65 8.97
N SER A 98 -7.31 -14.35 8.08
CA SER A 98 -6.58 -15.59 8.37
C SER A 98 -5.25 -15.35 9.12
N PRO A 99 -4.71 -16.37 9.82
CA PRO A 99 -3.38 -16.31 10.42
C PRO A 99 -2.28 -15.89 9.44
N GLU A 100 -2.33 -16.35 8.18
CA GLU A 100 -1.31 -16.04 7.17
C GLU A 100 -1.33 -14.57 6.75
N TRP A 101 -2.52 -13.96 6.69
CA TRP A 101 -2.67 -12.54 6.42
C TRP A 101 -2.03 -11.69 7.53
N ARG A 102 -2.32 -12.02 8.80
CA ARG A 102 -1.75 -11.31 9.95
C ARG A 102 -0.23 -11.44 9.98
N ALA A 103 0.28 -12.63 9.68
CA ALA A 103 1.72 -12.85 9.59
C ALA A 103 2.35 -11.97 8.49
N ALA A 104 1.81 -11.98 7.27
CA ALA A 104 2.34 -11.17 6.17
C ALA A 104 2.28 -9.66 6.46
N GLN A 105 1.18 -9.18 7.03
CA GLN A 105 1.04 -7.78 7.44
C GLN A 105 2.07 -7.39 8.51
N MET A 106 2.31 -8.27 9.48
CA MET A 106 3.25 -8.04 10.58
C MET A 106 4.70 -8.03 10.09
N GLU A 107 5.04 -8.93 9.16
CA GLU A 107 6.38 -8.95 8.54
C GLU A 107 6.70 -7.63 7.82
N LEU A 108 5.73 -7.08 7.07
CA LEU A 108 5.89 -5.74 6.50
C LEU A 108 6.00 -4.66 7.58
N ALA A 109 5.16 -4.71 8.62
CA ALA A 109 5.18 -3.72 9.69
C ALA A 109 6.53 -3.69 10.43
N LYS A 110 7.17 -4.85 10.64
CA LYS A 110 8.51 -4.96 11.26
C LYS A 110 9.57 -4.15 10.51
N VAL A 111 9.55 -4.14 9.17
CA VAL A 111 10.48 -3.35 8.35
C VAL A 111 10.32 -1.86 8.65
N LEU A 112 9.09 -1.36 8.67
CA LEU A 112 8.79 0.04 8.97
C LEU A 112 9.10 0.41 10.43
N PHE A 113 8.83 -0.49 11.38
CA PHE A 113 9.20 -0.30 12.78
C PHE A 113 10.71 -0.26 12.99
N ALA A 114 11.49 -1.04 12.23
CA ALA A 114 12.94 -0.97 12.27
C ALA A 114 13.45 0.41 11.83
N ILE A 115 12.87 0.98 10.77
CA ILE A 115 13.18 2.35 10.29
C ILE A 115 12.78 3.39 11.34
N PHE A 116 11.57 3.31 11.90
CA PHE A 116 11.13 4.22 12.97
C PHE A 116 12.03 4.17 14.20
N SER A 117 12.52 2.99 14.57
CA SER A 117 13.46 2.83 15.69
C SER A 117 14.77 3.60 15.47
N GLN A 118 15.27 3.68 14.23
CA GLN A 118 16.46 4.48 13.90
C GLN A 118 16.20 5.99 14.07
N LEU A 119 14.94 6.41 13.97
CA LEU A 119 14.48 7.79 14.17
C LEU A 119 14.01 8.08 15.61
N GLY A 120 14.19 7.11 16.52
CA GLY A 120 13.83 7.25 17.93
C GLY A 120 12.33 7.04 18.23
N VAL A 121 11.54 6.54 17.28
CA VAL A 121 10.11 6.29 17.45
C VAL A 121 9.87 4.81 17.70
N ARG A 122 9.33 4.45 18.87
CA ARG A 122 9.18 3.06 19.36
C ARG A 122 7.85 2.82 20.08
N GLY A 123 7.56 1.55 20.37
CA GLY A 123 6.39 1.17 21.17
C GLY A 123 5.06 1.60 20.55
N GLU A 124 4.14 2.08 21.38
CA GLU A 124 2.84 2.60 20.95
C GLU A 124 2.95 3.75 19.96
N GLN A 125 3.95 4.64 20.14
CA GLN A 125 4.17 5.76 19.24
C GLN A 125 4.54 5.31 17.82
N ALA A 126 5.31 4.22 17.68
CA ALA A 126 5.58 3.62 16.38
C ALA A 126 4.31 3.05 15.73
N GLN A 127 3.34 2.54 16.50
CA GLN A 127 2.06 2.07 15.97
C GLN A 127 1.21 3.23 15.45
N HIS A 128 1.18 4.35 16.18
CA HIS A 128 0.54 5.58 15.70
C HIS A 128 1.20 6.12 14.43
N ALA A 129 2.52 6.23 14.41
CA ALA A 129 3.27 6.65 13.23
C ALA A 129 3.00 5.73 12.02
N LEU A 130 2.96 4.41 12.21
CA LEU A 130 2.63 3.47 11.14
C LEU A 130 1.21 3.66 10.61
N ARG A 131 0.23 3.88 11.49
CA ARG A 131 -1.16 4.13 11.10
C ARG A 131 -1.26 5.42 10.29
N ILE A 132 -0.62 6.50 10.73
CA ILE A 132 -0.62 7.79 10.04
C ILE A 132 0.08 7.68 8.69
N LEU A 133 1.25 7.04 8.63
CA LEU A 133 1.98 6.81 7.38
C LEU A 133 1.10 6.07 6.36
N ARG A 134 0.46 4.97 6.78
CA ARG A 134 -0.42 4.19 5.89
C ARG A 134 -1.61 5.00 5.39
N SER A 135 -2.25 5.80 6.26
CA SER A 135 -3.34 6.69 5.87
C SER A 135 -2.87 7.76 4.88
N PHE A 136 -1.71 8.37 5.14
CA PHE A 136 -1.10 9.37 4.27
C PHE A 136 -0.83 8.82 2.87
N VAL A 137 -0.10 7.71 2.77
CA VAL A 137 0.24 7.10 1.46
C VAL A 137 -1.03 6.69 0.72
N ARG A 138 -1.96 6.04 1.41
CA ARG A 138 -3.23 5.59 0.80
C ARG A 138 -4.07 6.76 0.32
N GLY A 139 -4.13 7.87 1.06
CA GLY A 139 -4.85 9.07 0.65
C GLY A 139 -4.34 9.61 -0.69
N PHE A 140 -3.03 9.82 -0.81
CA PHE A 140 -2.41 10.26 -2.06
C PHE A 140 -2.71 9.31 -3.22
N VAL A 141 -2.50 8.01 -3.01
CA VAL A 141 -2.77 6.98 -4.02
C VAL A 141 -4.22 7.00 -4.48
N LEU A 142 -5.18 7.04 -3.55
CA LEU A 142 -6.60 7.03 -3.90
C LEU A 142 -7.03 8.31 -4.64
N HIS A 143 -6.49 9.47 -4.27
CA HIS A 143 -6.81 10.71 -4.97
C HIS A 143 -6.20 10.77 -6.38
N GLU A 144 -5.01 10.23 -6.55
CA GLU A 144 -4.36 10.10 -7.86
C GLU A 144 -5.09 9.08 -8.76
N MET A 145 -5.52 7.96 -8.19
CA MET A 145 -6.34 6.96 -8.88
C MET A 145 -7.71 7.50 -9.28
N GLY A 146 -8.34 8.28 -8.41
CA GLY A 146 -9.67 8.85 -8.64
C GLY A 146 -9.68 10.10 -9.51
N ALA A 147 -8.51 10.55 -10.03
CA ALA A 147 -8.33 11.85 -10.68
C ALA A 147 -9.01 13.00 -9.90
N SER A 148 -9.01 12.89 -8.56
CA SER A 148 -9.84 13.73 -7.69
C SER A 148 -9.21 15.09 -7.41
N PHE A 149 -7.93 15.26 -7.76
CA PHE A 149 -7.30 16.58 -7.81
C PHE A 149 -7.64 17.23 -9.16
N LEU A 150 -8.44 18.29 -9.10
CA LEU A 150 -8.86 19.08 -10.26
C LEU A 150 -7.78 20.09 -10.73
N GLU A 151 -6.62 20.13 -10.06
CA GLU A 151 -5.62 21.19 -10.17
C GLU A 151 -4.33 20.76 -10.90
N PRO A 152 -3.58 21.72 -11.49
CA PRO A 152 -2.38 21.48 -12.30
C PRO A 152 -1.10 21.14 -11.49
N LEU A 153 -1.21 20.85 -10.20
CA LEU A 153 -0.05 20.55 -9.36
C LEU A 153 0.42 19.12 -9.60
N GLU A 154 1.73 18.96 -9.81
CA GLU A 154 2.35 17.64 -9.98
C GLU A 154 2.23 16.82 -8.69
N HIS A 155 1.58 15.66 -8.78
CA HIS A 155 1.35 14.74 -7.66
C HIS A 155 2.67 14.36 -6.98
N ASP A 156 3.73 14.16 -7.77
CA ASP A 156 5.06 13.82 -7.28
C ASP A 156 5.65 14.93 -6.38
N GLN A 157 5.46 16.20 -6.74
CA GLN A 157 5.95 17.32 -5.93
C GLN A 157 5.22 17.40 -4.60
N SER A 158 3.89 17.24 -4.61
CA SER A 158 3.06 17.27 -3.40
C SER A 158 3.37 16.08 -2.49
N TYR A 159 3.60 14.91 -3.06
CA TYR A 159 3.96 13.72 -2.32
C TYR A 159 5.33 13.87 -1.64
N GLU A 160 6.31 14.43 -2.34
CA GLU A 160 7.64 14.69 -1.80
C GLU A 160 7.61 15.74 -0.66
N LEU A 161 6.81 16.79 -0.79
CA LEU A 161 6.54 17.72 0.30
C LEU A 161 5.91 17.01 1.50
N GLY A 162 4.93 16.15 1.26
CA GLY A 162 4.28 15.39 2.33
C GLY A 162 5.20 14.37 3.01
N ILE A 163 6.15 13.75 2.29
CA ILE A 163 7.20 12.92 2.89
C ILE A 163 8.04 13.76 3.85
N ARG A 164 8.51 14.94 3.42
CA ARG A 164 9.28 15.84 4.28
C ARG A 164 8.51 16.24 5.54
N LEU A 165 7.24 16.65 5.37
CA LEU A 165 6.35 16.97 6.50
C LEU A 165 6.20 15.80 7.47
N PHE A 166 6.03 14.57 6.96
CA PHE A 166 5.92 13.39 7.80
C PHE A 166 7.20 13.12 8.58
N ILE A 167 8.37 13.16 7.92
CA ILE A 167 9.68 12.92 8.55
C ILE A 167 9.96 13.97 9.63
N GLU A 168 9.77 15.26 9.34
CA GLU A 168 9.97 16.33 10.31
C GLU A 168 8.97 16.24 11.47
N GLY A 169 7.72 15.88 11.17
CA GLY A 169 6.65 15.67 12.15
C GLY A 169 6.86 14.47 13.08
N LEU A 170 7.76 13.54 12.76
CA LEU A 170 8.05 12.40 13.64
C LEU A 170 8.58 12.82 15.01
N GLY A 171 9.09 14.04 15.15
CA GLY A 171 9.48 14.61 16.43
C GLY A 171 8.37 14.56 17.49
N VAL A 172 7.09 14.63 17.08
CA VAL A 172 5.92 14.54 17.99
C VAL A 172 5.81 13.17 18.67
N PHE A 173 6.40 12.13 18.10
CA PHE A 173 6.37 10.75 18.61
C PHE A 173 7.60 10.38 19.45
N ARG A 174 8.58 11.28 19.56
CA ARG A 174 9.80 11.06 20.33
C ARG A 174 9.55 11.54 21.76
N ASN A 175 9.24 10.61 22.65
CA ASN A 175 9.24 10.86 24.10
C ASN A 175 10.67 10.84 24.64
#